data_AF-A0A812S158-F1
#
_entry.id   AF-A0A812S158-F1
#
_cell.length_a   1.000
_cell.length_b   1.000
_cell.length_c   1.000
_cell.angle_alpha   90.00
_cell.angle_beta   90.00
_cell.angle_gamma   90.00
#
_symmetry.space_group_name_H-M   'P 1'
#
loop_
_entity.id
_entity.type
_entity.pdbx_description
1 polymer ?
#
loop_
_entity_poly.entity_id
_entity_poly.type
_entity_poly.pdbx_seq_one_letter_code
_entity_poly.pdbx_strand_id
1 'polypeptide(L)'
;MAGREVVPRTWPSGLNAAERIKAEREQQGGAEDEEVFDELLWNQQVTDLHRVMEVAKSVWLLLEHSNEAMVRVALEIALDRNYKKVLWWPDFWFSDHDKREYFKEIVRIKLAIAIANAKGSAVDLSEFQKNEEESELVIGLRKKISELEEALRMARQAQEAAEARCRELEAAAAEAAQRMAAMEKSLEQLRKEVKDAYRNSLVDKGSDASEEEIVKLKQQLKMSEEQRVKLEEMIAQLKKQLQQASASGDASAQLSVLASARKRIEDLENRLKEAQKEIAALKKQKSPAPVKTEGKATVDGEAFRRLSAELEEERRKREELEELLQKAQEEIELLKKDLDAERKKAGAAELSAELKRLQQLDGKKPEVLQEVQQVSIPGGMTDEQLAELEELRAKAAELEKLKAKLKKRDAQIAALQEALKRENDKLNEEQMRLLKMLKQVREQLRIVMELAEKKGLGDVIKKLFEEAGLGTTMSDPDYTCFDRLYDDALRRMDKQRRLEWYRLGNTGEPPPSFKARRAHFFWKASFSRCPPSELHGTLGHGSSMSCRGGGAHAPT
;
A
#
# COMPACT_ATOMS: atom_id res chain seq x y z
N MET A 1 -17.22 -9.05 42.55
CA MET A 1 -16.04 -8.38 43.13
C MET A 1 -15.17 -9.43 43.77
N ALA A 2 -14.13 -9.89 43.06
CA ALA A 2 -13.14 -10.81 43.62
C ALA A 2 -11.91 -9.98 44.03
N GLY A 3 -11.62 -9.93 45.32
CA GLY A 3 -10.47 -9.21 45.87
C GLY A 3 -9.17 -9.88 45.44
N ARG A 4 -8.25 -9.11 44.86
CA ARG A 4 -6.86 -9.56 44.67
C ARG A 4 -6.17 -9.56 46.04
N GLU A 5 -5.76 -10.73 46.51
CA GLU A 5 -4.85 -10.85 47.65
C GLU A 5 -3.50 -10.21 47.28
N VAL A 6 -3.16 -9.15 48.00
CA VAL A 6 -1.83 -8.54 47.97
C VAL A 6 -0.95 -9.36 48.90
N VAL A 7 -0.15 -10.27 48.35
CA VAL A 7 0.85 -11.01 49.13
C VAL A 7 2.03 -10.06 49.44
N PRO A 8 2.34 -9.78 50.73
CA PRO A 8 3.47 -8.92 51.08
C PRO A 8 4.79 -9.59 50.70
N ARG A 9 5.59 -8.92 49.86
CA ARG A 9 6.92 -9.39 49.48
C ARG A 9 7.90 -9.12 50.63
N THR A 10 8.43 -10.17 51.22
CA THR A 10 9.54 -10.08 52.18
C THR A 10 10.86 -10.12 51.42
N TRP A 11 11.66 -9.05 51.54
CA TRP A 11 13.00 -9.00 50.95
C TRP A 11 14.03 -9.56 51.93
N PRO A 12 15.07 -10.29 51.47
CA PRO A 12 16.14 -10.76 52.34
C PRO A 12 16.87 -9.57 52.99
N SER A 13 16.95 -9.59 54.32
CA SER A 13 17.65 -8.60 55.13
C SER A 13 19.16 -8.69 54.88
N GLY A 14 19.67 -7.82 54.01
CA GLY A 14 21.10 -7.69 53.72
C GLY A 14 21.44 -6.86 52.49
N LEU A 15 20.50 -6.69 51.56
CA LEU A 15 20.74 -5.88 50.35
C LEU A 15 20.72 -4.38 50.67
N ASN A 16 21.75 -3.67 50.22
CA ASN A 16 21.77 -2.21 50.27
C ASN A 16 20.71 -1.62 49.32
N ALA A 17 20.38 -0.33 49.48
CA ALA A 17 19.29 0.29 48.71
C ALA A 17 19.47 0.16 47.19
N ALA A 18 20.70 0.23 46.69
CA ALA A 18 21.01 0.10 45.26
C ALA A 18 20.78 -1.34 44.76
N GLU A 19 21.15 -2.35 45.56
CA GLU A 19 20.93 -3.76 45.22
C GLU A 19 19.45 -4.16 45.22
N ARG A 20 18.64 -3.56 46.11
CA ARG A 20 17.18 -3.75 46.11
C ARG A 20 16.54 -3.19 44.85
N ILE A 21 16.94 -1.99 44.43
CA ILE A 21 16.46 -1.36 43.20
C ILE A 21 16.85 -2.21 41.97
N LYS A 22 18.07 -2.77 41.97
CA LYS A 22 18.52 -3.66 40.89
C LYS A 22 17.71 -4.96 40.82
N ALA A 23 17.46 -5.60 41.97
CA ALA A 23 16.67 -6.83 42.04
C ALA A 23 15.19 -6.62 41.67
N GLU A 24 14.61 -5.47 42.00
CA GLU A 24 13.27 -5.09 41.55
C GLU A 24 13.19 -4.89 40.03
N ARG A 25 14.22 -4.30 39.41
CA ARG A 25 14.29 -4.14 37.95
C ARG A 25 14.40 -5.49 37.23
N GLU A 26 15.22 -6.40 37.73
CA GLU A 26 15.38 -7.74 37.14
C GLU A 26 14.08 -8.58 37.24
N GLN A 27 13.29 -8.40 38.31
CA GLN A 27 12.00 -9.10 38.46
C GLN A 27 10.85 -8.51 37.64
N GLN A 28 10.95 -7.24 37.19
CA GLN A 28 9.91 -6.61 36.38
C GLN A 28 9.96 -6.98 34.89
N GLY A 29 10.89 -7.85 34.48
CA GLY A 29 10.85 -8.56 33.21
C GLY A 29 10.91 -7.65 31.99
N GLY A 30 12.13 -7.28 31.57
CA GLY A 30 12.45 -6.93 30.18
C GLY A 30 11.59 -5.86 29.52
N ALA A 31 11.03 -4.91 30.28
CA ALA A 31 10.54 -3.67 29.70
C ALA A 31 11.77 -2.83 29.34
N GLU A 32 11.85 -2.44 28.06
CA GLU A 32 12.89 -1.61 27.46
C GLU A 32 13.46 -0.59 28.45
N ASP A 33 14.80 -0.48 28.50
CA ASP A 33 15.56 0.40 29.41
C ASP A 33 15.03 1.85 29.41
N GLU A 34 13.95 2.12 30.15
CA GLU A 34 13.63 3.45 30.60
C GLU A 34 14.72 3.82 31.58
N GLU A 35 15.65 4.67 31.14
CA GLU A 35 16.59 5.37 32.01
C GLU A 35 15.77 6.05 33.14
N VAL A 36 15.61 5.34 34.25
CA VAL A 36 14.95 5.88 35.44
C VAL A 36 15.81 7.03 35.91
N PHE A 37 15.25 8.23 35.85
CA PHE A 37 15.85 9.46 36.33
C PHE A 37 16.27 9.30 37.80
N ASP A 38 17.59 9.25 38.05
CA ASP A 38 18.15 9.16 39.41
C ASP A 38 18.32 10.57 39.98
N GLU A 39 17.26 11.07 40.61
CA GLU A 39 17.20 12.38 41.24
C GLU A 39 18.31 12.58 42.29
N LEU A 40 18.67 11.51 43.01
CA LEU A 40 19.72 11.57 44.03
C LEU A 40 21.09 11.83 43.40
N LEU A 41 21.39 11.15 42.29
CA LEU A 41 22.63 11.34 41.55
C LEU A 41 22.74 12.76 40.98
N TRP A 42 21.66 13.30 40.40
CA TRP A 42 21.63 14.67 39.88
C TRP A 42 21.88 15.70 40.99
N ASN A 43 21.20 15.54 42.12
CA ASN A 43 21.40 16.40 43.28
C ASN A 43 22.85 16.38 43.77
N GLN A 44 23.49 15.21 43.78
CA GLN A 44 24.91 15.09 44.14
C GLN A 44 25.83 15.75 43.12
N GLN A 45 25.57 15.57 41.81
CA GLN A 45 26.40 16.13 40.74
C GLN A 45 26.31 17.66 40.63
N VAL A 46 25.18 18.26 41.01
CA VAL A 46 24.96 19.72 40.99
C VAL A 46 25.51 20.41 42.25
N THR A 47 26.03 19.66 43.25
CA THR A 47 26.66 20.27 44.44
C THR A 47 27.95 21.04 44.14
N ASP A 48 28.65 20.69 43.05
CA ASP A 48 29.85 21.41 42.61
C ASP A 48 29.46 22.66 41.82
N LEU A 49 29.18 23.74 42.56
CA LEU A 49 28.76 25.03 42.00
C LEU A 49 29.80 25.61 41.02
N HIS A 50 31.08 25.29 41.18
CA HIS A 50 32.13 25.77 40.29
C HIS A 50 31.97 25.15 38.90
N ARG A 51 31.76 23.83 38.82
CA ARG A 51 31.51 23.14 37.55
C ARG A 51 30.23 23.64 36.88
N VAL A 52 29.16 23.84 37.65
CA VAL A 52 27.90 24.39 37.11
C VAL A 52 28.14 25.78 36.50
N MET A 53 28.88 26.63 37.20
CA MET A 53 29.25 27.96 36.70
C MET A 53 30.12 27.90 35.44
N GLU A 54 31.05 26.96 35.34
CA GLU A 54 31.91 26.76 34.16
C GLU A 54 31.11 26.33 32.93
N VAL A 55 30.17 25.40 33.09
CA VAL A 55 29.24 25.00 32.01
C VAL A 55 28.37 26.18 31.60
N ALA A 56 27.82 26.93 32.56
CA ALA A 56 27.01 28.11 32.27
C ALA A 56 27.81 29.17 31.48
N LYS A 57 29.06 29.45 31.86
CA LYS A 57 29.97 30.34 31.11
C LYS A 57 30.24 29.83 29.70
N SER A 58 30.45 28.53 29.53
CA SER A 58 30.71 27.92 28.23
C SER A 58 29.51 28.03 27.29
N VAL A 59 28.29 27.80 27.80
CA VAL A 59 27.05 28.00 27.05
C VAL A 59 26.85 29.47 26.70
N TRP A 60 27.15 30.38 27.63
CA TRP A 60 27.08 31.82 27.39
C TRP A 60 28.04 32.29 26.28
N LEU A 61 29.30 31.84 26.29
CA LEU A 61 30.27 32.13 25.22
C LEU A 61 29.82 31.56 23.86
N LEU A 62 29.21 30.37 23.84
CA LEU A 62 28.62 29.81 22.62
C LEU A 62 27.47 30.66 22.08
N LEU A 63 26.62 31.20 22.97
CA LEU A 63 25.54 32.11 22.60
C LEU A 63 26.07 33.46 22.07
N GLU A 64 27.21 33.94 22.57
CA GLU A 64 27.85 35.18 22.11
C GLU A 64 28.48 35.04 20.71
N HIS A 65 29.12 33.89 20.44
CA HIS A 65 29.84 33.66 19.18
C HIS A 65 29.00 33.02 18.06
N SER A 66 27.86 32.42 18.40
CA SER A 66 26.96 31.74 17.45
C SER A 66 25.60 32.43 17.39
N ASN A 67 24.76 32.03 16.44
CA ASN A 67 23.38 32.49 16.43
C ASN A 67 22.64 31.93 17.68
N GLU A 68 22.19 32.82 18.56
CA GLU A 68 21.50 32.48 19.80
C GLU A 68 20.35 31.47 19.59
N ALA A 69 19.57 31.67 18.53
CA ALA A 69 18.45 30.78 18.19
C ALA A 69 18.92 29.36 17.86
N MET A 70 20.07 29.20 17.19
CA MET A 70 20.62 27.88 16.89
C MET A 70 21.04 27.14 18.16
N VAL A 71 21.72 27.83 19.08
CA VAL A 71 22.18 27.22 20.34
C VAL A 71 21.00 26.82 21.21
N ARG A 72 19.97 27.68 21.32
CA ARG A 72 18.74 27.36 22.06
C ARG A 72 18.03 26.13 21.46
N VAL A 73 17.87 26.07 20.14
CA VAL A 73 17.27 24.90 19.47
C VAL A 73 18.10 23.63 19.69
N ALA A 74 19.42 23.71 19.59
CA ALA A 74 20.30 22.57 19.82
C ALA A 74 20.16 22.03 21.27
N LEU A 75 20.11 22.92 22.27
CA LEU A 75 19.86 22.55 23.67
C LEU A 75 18.49 21.89 23.84
N GLU A 76 17.44 22.44 23.24
CA GLU A 76 16.09 21.86 23.29
C GLU A 76 16.02 20.47 22.63
N ILE A 77 16.78 20.21 21.57
CA ILE A 77 16.87 18.89 20.94
C ILE A 77 17.65 17.92 21.85
N ALA A 78 18.76 18.37 22.44
CA ALA A 78 19.61 17.54 23.29
C ALA A 78 18.93 17.13 24.60
N LEU A 79 18.08 18.00 25.14
CA LEU A 79 17.35 17.77 26.40
C LEU A 79 16.03 17.03 26.19
N ASP A 80 15.47 16.99 24.98
CA ASP A 80 14.22 16.26 24.72
C ASP A 80 14.43 14.74 24.64
N ARG A 81 13.77 14.00 25.52
CA ARG A 81 13.80 12.53 25.57
C ARG A 81 13.37 11.87 24.26
N ASN A 82 12.44 12.48 23.53
CA ASN A 82 11.90 11.95 22.28
C ASN A 82 12.87 12.14 21.11
N TYR A 83 13.59 13.27 21.09
CA TYR A 83 14.41 13.66 19.94
C TYR A 83 15.90 13.48 20.16
N LYS A 84 16.40 13.27 21.39
CA LYS A 84 17.83 13.04 21.64
C LYS A 84 18.44 11.89 20.82
N LYS A 85 17.62 10.93 20.37
CA LYS A 85 18.02 9.81 19.50
C LYS A 85 18.61 10.29 18.16
N VAL A 86 18.24 11.48 17.68
CA VAL A 86 18.82 12.03 16.42
C VAL A 86 20.30 12.37 16.55
N LEU A 87 20.79 12.61 17.78
CA LEU A 87 22.20 12.86 18.05
C LEU A 87 23.07 11.61 17.89
N TRP A 88 22.46 10.42 17.84
CA TRP A 88 23.13 9.14 17.66
C TRP A 88 23.16 8.70 16.19
N TRP A 89 22.58 9.50 15.30
CA TRP A 89 22.62 9.20 13.89
C TRP A 89 24.04 9.33 13.34
N PRO A 90 24.43 8.49 12.37
CA PRO A 90 25.76 8.57 11.79
C PRO A 90 25.92 9.85 10.97
N ASP A 91 27.16 10.34 10.80
CA ASP A 91 27.46 11.61 10.11
C ASP A 91 26.84 11.78 8.71
N PHE A 92 26.50 10.67 8.04
CA PHE A 92 25.86 10.67 6.72
C PHE A 92 24.32 10.73 6.76
N TRP A 93 23.70 10.95 7.93
CA TRP A 93 22.24 11.01 8.10
C TRP A 93 21.58 12.05 7.19
N PHE A 94 22.27 13.13 6.87
CA PHE A 94 21.76 14.18 5.98
C PHE A 94 21.46 13.70 4.55
N SER A 95 22.08 12.59 4.13
CA SER A 95 21.84 11.98 2.82
C SER A 95 20.51 11.23 2.76
N ASP A 96 20.02 10.77 3.91
CA ASP A 96 18.74 10.10 4.07
C ASP A 96 17.62 11.16 4.07
N HIS A 97 16.75 11.12 3.06
CA HIS A 97 15.71 12.13 2.88
C HIS A 97 14.75 12.16 4.07
N ASP A 98 14.37 10.99 4.58
CA ASP A 98 13.36 10.86 5.63
C ASP A 98 13.93 11.39 6.95
N LYS A 99 15.17 11.05 7.27
CA LYS A 99 15.87 11.61 8.44
C LYS A 99 16.04 13.13 8.34
N ARG A 100 16.33 13.64 7.15
CA ARG A 100 16.48 15.08 6.92
C ARG A 100 15.17 15.83 7.12
N GLU A 101 14.07 15.36 6.55
CA GLU A 101 12.77 16.01 6.73
C GLU A 101 12.28 15.86 8.18
N TYR A 102 12.50 14.70 8.80
CA TYR A 102 12.20 14.50 10.22
C TYR A 102 13.01 15.46 11.10
N PHE A 103 14.31 15.64 10.86
CA PHE A 103 15.13 16.58 11.62
C PHE A 103 14.72 18.04 11.39
N LYS A 104 14.34 18.42 10.16
CA LYS A 104 13.78 19.76 9.89
C LYS A 104 12.51 20.01 10.71
N GLU A 105 11.63 19.02 10.81
CA GLU A 105 10.41 19.13 11.62
C GLU A 105 10.75 19.29 13.10
N ILE A 106 11.69 18.49 13.63
CA ILE A 106 12.19 18.63 15.00
C ILE A 106 12.73 20.05 15.23
N VAL A 107 13.57 20.55 14.33
CA VAL A 107 14.15 21.90 14.41
C VAL A 107 13.05 22.95 14.41
N ARG A 108 12.03 22.81 13.55
CA ARG A 108 10.89 23.73 13.47
C ARG A 108 10.09 23.77 14.78
N ILE A 109 9.76 22.60 15.32
CA ILE A 109 9.07 22.44 16.61
C ILE A 109 9.90 23.06 17.74
N LYS A 110 11.19 22.72 17.82
CA LYS A 110 12.08 23.20 18.88
C LYS A 110 12.38 24.69 18.77
N LEU A 111 12.41 25.23 17.55
CA LEU A 111 12.52 26.66 17.32
C LEU A 111 11.29 27.40 17.83
N ALA A 112 10.09 26.89 17.58
CA ALA A 112 8.87 27.47 18.14
C ALA A 112 8.88 27.47 19.67
N ILE A 113 9.37 26.37 20.29
CA ILE A 113 9.55 26.29 21.75
C ILE A 113 10.54 27.34 22.25
N ALA A 114 11.72 27.41 21.63
CA ALA A 114 12.75 28.37 22.00
C ALA A 114 12.26 29.83 21.89
N ILE A 115 11.49 30.15 20.83
CA ILE A 115 10.91 31.48 20.63
C ILE A 115 9.86 31.80 21.70
N ALA A 116 8.96 30.87 22.03
CA ALA A 116 7.94 31.13 23.03
C ALA A 116 8.55 31.27 24.44
N ASN A 117 9.55 30.44 24.78
CA ASN A 117 10.33 30.57 26.01
C ASN A 117 11.03 31.93 26.10
N ALA A 118 11.62 32.41 24.99
CA ALA A 118 12.24 33.74 24.93
C ALA A 118 11.22 34.88 25.09
N LYS A 119 9.98 34.69 24.63
CA LYS A 119 8.88 35.65 24.76
C LYS A 119 8.12 35.53 26.10
N GLY A 120 8.39 34.51 26.91
CA GLY A 120 7.60 34.19 28.10
C GLY A 120 6.15 33.76 27.79
N SER A 121 5.88 33.29 26.58
CA SER A 121 4.57 32.83 26.13
C SER A 121 4.50 31.30 26.10
N ALA A 122 3.32 30.73 26.38
CA ALA A 122 3.10 29.30 26.16
C ALA A 122 3.22 28.95 24.67
N VAL A 123 3.88 27.84 24.35
CA VAL A 123 4.04 27.35 22.98
C VAL A 123 2.74 26.70 22.54
N ASP A 124 2.14 27.20 21.47
CA ASP A 124 1.08 26.47 20.77
C ASP A 124 1.72 25.47 19.79
N LEU A 125 1.84 24.22 20.24
CA LEU A 125 2.37 23.14 19.41
C LEU A 125 1.33 22.54 18.46
N SER A 126 0.08 23.02 18.49
CA SER A 126 -1.00 22.46 17.67
C SER A 126 -0.79 22.69 16.17
N GLU A 127 -0.04 23.73 15.80
CA GLU A 127 0.29 24.03 14.39
C GLU A 127 1.22 22.98 13.78
N PHE A 128 2.14 22.41 14.58
CA PHE A 128 3.09 21.39 14.11
C PHE A 128 2.49 19.98 14.11
N GLN A 129 1.40 19.75 14.84
CA GLN A 129 0.66 18.49 14.84
C GLN A 129 -0.30 18.35 13.65
N LYS A 130 -0.68 19.47 13.00
CA LYS A 130 -1.69 19.49 11.92
C LYS A 130 -1.22 18.93 10.58
N ASN A 131 0.09 18.79 10.37
CA ASN A 131 0.64 18.25 9.12
C ASN A 131 0.92 16.74 9.17
N GLU A 132 0.59 16.04 10.26
CA GLU A 132 0.33 14.60 10.18
C GLU A 132 -1.05 14.36 9.57
N GLU A 133 -1.23 14.81 8.32
CA GLU A 133 -2.26 14.24 7.47
C GLU A 133 -2.14 12.71 7.61
N GLU A 134 -3.25 12.06 7.99
CA GLU A 134 -3.35 10.61 7.93
C GLU A 134 -2.73 10.20 6.60
N SER A 135 -1.55 9.57 6.64
CA SER A 135 -0.83 9.16 5.44
C SER A 135 -1.87 8.65 4.45
N GLU A 136 -1.81 9.01 3.17
CA GLU A 136 -2.79 8.55 2.17
C GLU A 136 -3.05 7.02 2.27
N LEU A 137 -2.05 6.28 2.76
CA LEU A 137 -2.14 4.89 3.21
C LEU A 137 -3.18 4.64 4.32
N VAL A 138 -3.19 5.38 5.43
CA VAL A 138 -4.19 5.30 6.50
C VAL A 138 -5.58 5.65 5.99
N ILE A 139 -5.71 6.69 5.16
CA ILE A 139 -7.00 7.06 4.54
C ILE A 139 -7.49 5.93 3.62
N GLY A 140 -6.58 5.38 2.78
CA GLY A 140 -6.86 4.25 1.90
C GLY A 140 -7.24 2.98 2.66
N LEU A 141 -6.56 2.68 3.78
CA LEU A 141 -6.86 1.55 4.65
C LEU A 141 -8.22 1.70 5.33
N ARG A 142 -8.57 2.90 5.81
CA ARG A 142 -9.91 3.17 6.37
C ARG A 142 -11.02 2.97 5.33
N LYS A 143 -10.81 3.46 4.10
CA LYS A 143 -11.77 3.25 3.00
C LYS A 143 -11.93 1.76 2.69
N LYS A 144 -10.82 1.02 2.62
CA LYS A 144 -10.84 -0.43 2.39
C LYS A 144 -11.54 -1.18 3.53
N ILE A 145 -11.37 -0.78 4.78
CA ILE A 145 -12.11 -1.36 5.92
C ILE A 145 -13.61 -1.10 5.76
N SER A 146 -14.02 0.11 5.42
CA SER A 146 -15.43 0.44 5.19
C SER A 146 -16.05 -0.41 4.08
N GLU A 147 -15.35 -0.61 2.96
CA GLU A 147 -15.79 -1.46 1.85
C GLU A 147 -15.90 -2.93 2.27
N LEU A 148 -14.96 -3.44 3.08
CA LEU A 148 -14.99 -4.81 3.61
C LEU A 148 -16.12 -5.01 4.62
N GLU A 149 -16.38 -4.04 5.48
CA GLU A 149 -17.50 -4.06 6.45
C GLU A 149 -18.86 -4.08 5.75
N GLU A 150 -19.02 -3.27 4.69
CA GLU A 150 -20.24 -3.26 3.91
C GLU A 150 -20.45 -4.58 3.15
N ALA A 151 -19.39 -5.12 2.53
CA ALA A 151 -19.43 -6.42 1.88
C ALA A 151 -19.80 -7.55 2.86
N LEU A 152 -19.24 -7.53 4.07
CA LEU A 152 -19.56 -8.48 5.14
C LEU A 152 -21.03 -8.37 5.59
N ARG A 153 -21.54 -7.13 5.73
CA ARG A 153 -22.95 -6.88 6.07
C ARG A 153 -23.89 -7.45 5.01
N MET A 154 -23.61 -7.20 3.73
CA MET A 154 -24.42 -7.72 2.62
C MET A 154 -24.39 -9.26 2.55
N ALA A 155 -23.23 -9.87 2.80
CA ALA A 155 -23.10 -11.32 2.83
C ALA A 155 -23.91 -11.96 3.97
N ARG A 156 -23.92 -11.36 5.17
CA ARG A 156 -24.72 -11.83 6.31
C ARG A 156 -26.22 -11.72 6.04
N GLN A 157 -26.67 -10.60 5.46
CA GLN A 157 -28.09 -10.42 5.08
C GLN A 157 -28.54 -11.46 4.03
N ALA A 158 -27.69 -11.77 3.05
CA ALA A 158 -27.99 -12.79 2.06
C ALA A 158 -28.09 -14.19 2.69
N GLN A 159 -27.22 -14.51 3.66
CA GLN A 159 -27.28 -15.77 4.41
C GLN A 159 -28.58 -15.88 5.22
N GLU A 160 -28.94 -14.84 5.99
CA GLU A 160 -30.16 -14.82 6.80
C GLU A 160 -31.41 -14.97 5.93
N ALA A 161 -31.46 -14.32 4.77
CA ALA A 161 -32.57 -14.45 3.82
C ALA A 161 -32.68 -15.87 3.24
N ALA A 162 -31.55 -16.53 2.96
CA ALA A 162 -31.55 -17.92 2.50
C ALA A 162 -32.01 -18.89 3.60
N GLU A 163 -31.55 -18.72 4.83
CA GLU A 163 -31.96 -19.53 5.98
C GLU A 163 -33.46 -19.35 6.31
N ALA A 164 -33.99 -18.12 6.22
CA ALA A 164 -35.41 -17.85 6.40
C ALA A 164 -36.28 -18.61 5.39
N ARG A 165 -35.89 -18.59 4.10
CA ARG A 165 -36.59 -19.35 3.05
C ARG A 165 -36.58 -20.86 3.31
N CYS A 166 -35.47 -21.40 3.81
CA CYS A 166 -35.41 -22.83 4.17
C CYS A 166 -36.39 -23.16 5.29
N ARG A 167 -36.46 -22.33 6.34
CA ARG A 167 -37.40 -22.52 7.46
C ARG A 167 -38.87 -22.43 7.01
N GLU A 168 -39.20 -21.50 6.11
CA GLU A 168 -40.55 -21.38 5.56
C GLU A 168 -40.98 -22.64 4.79
N LEU A 169 -40.08 -23.19 3.96
CA LEU A 169 -40.35 -24.42 3.22
C LEU A 169 -40.48 -25.64 4.13
N GLU A 170 -39.65 -25.74 5.17
CA GLU A 170 -39.76 -26.80 6.19
C GLU A 170 -41.08 -26.72 6.96
N ALA A 171 -41.50 -25.51 7.36
CA ALA A 171 -42.77 -25.30 8.04
C ALA A 171 -43.97 -25.65 7.14
N ALA A 172 -43.95 -25.24 5.87
CA ALA A 172 -45.00 -25.58 4.91
C ALA A 172 -45.09 -27.10 4.67
N ALA A 173 -43.94 -27.78 4.59
CA ALA A 173 -43.90 -29.24 4.48
C ALA A 173 -44.45 -29.94 5.73
N ALA A 174 -44.15 -29.42 6.92
CA ALA A 174 -44.68 -29.95 8.18
C ALA A 174 -46.21 -29.77 8.30
N GLU A 175 -46.74 -28.61 7.94
CA GLU A 175 -48.20 -28.38 7.91
C GLU A 175 -48.91 -29.31 6.93
N ALA A 176 -48.35 -29.48 5.72
CA ALA A 176 -48.93 -30.39 4.72
C ALA A 176 -48.94 -31.85 5.24
N ALA A 177 -47.88 -32.29 5.90
CA ALA A 177 -47.80 -33.61 6.53
C ALA A 177 -48.84 -33.79 7.65
N GLN A 178 -49.05 -32.76 8.49
CA GLN A 178 -50.09 -32.80 9.53
C GLN A 178 -51.50 -32.90 8.94
N ARG A 179 -51.80 -32.15 7.86
CA ARG A 179 -53.09 -32.23 7.15
C ARG A 179 -53.33 -33.62 6.56
N MET A 180 -52.29 -34.23 5.98
CA MET A 180 -52.35 -35.61 5.50
C MET A 180 -52.64 -36.61 6.61
N ALA A 181 -51.92 -36.53 7.74
CA ALA A 181 -52.16 -37.42 8.88
C ALA A 181 -53.58 -37.27 9.46
N ALA A 182 -54.14 -36.06 9.46
CA ALA A 182 -55.53 -35.82 9.86
C ALA A 182 -56.52 -36.46 8.86
N MET A 183 -56.27 -36.33 7.55
CA MET A 183 -57.11 -36.93 6.50
C MET A 183 -57.05 -38.46 6.49
N GLU A 184 -55.89 -39.06 6.78
CA GLU A 184 -55.76 -40.52 6.95
C GLU A 184 -56.61 -41.03 8.12
N LYS A 185 -56.64 -40.30 9.24
CA LYS A 185 -57.50 -40.64 10.38
C LYS A 185 -58.99 -40.57 10.02
N SER A 186 -59.42 -39.55 9.27
CA SER A 186 -60.83 -39.44 8.85
C SER A 186 -61.21 -40.53 7.84
N LEU A 187 -60.31 -40.90 6.92
CA LEU A 187 -60.53 -42.02 6.00
C LEU A 187 -60.65 -43.35 6.75
N GLU A 188 -59.83 -43.57 7.77
CA GLU A 188 -59.91 -44.77 8.60
C GLU A 188 -61.22 -44.84 9.39
N GLN A 189 -61.75 -43.71 9.86
CA GLN A 189 -63.08 -43.63 10.49
C GLN A 189 -64.19 -43.97 9.48
N LEU A 190 -64.19 -43.36 8.30
CA LEU A 190 -65.17 -43.66 7.24
C LEU A 190 -65.13 -45.13 6.81
N ARG A 191 -63.94 -45.74 6.73
CA ARG A 191 -63.80 -47.18 6.43
C ARG A 191 -64.43 -48.06 7.50
N LYS A 192 -64.31 -47.69 8.78
CA LYS A 192 -64.97 -48.39 9.88
C LYS A 192 -66.48 -48.24 9.80
N GLU A 193 -66.99 -47.02 9.58
CA GLU A 193 -68.42 -46.74 9.43
C GLU A 193 -69.04 -47.52 8.26
N VAL A 194 -68.39 -47.54 7.09
CA VAL A 194 -68.82 -48.36 5.93
C VAL A 194 -68.87 -49.85 6.30
N LYS A 195 -67.86 -50.35 7.02
CA LYS A 195 -67.78 -51.75 7.43
C LYS A 195 -68.86 -52.10 8.45
N ASP A 196 -69.14 -51.22 9.41
CA ASP A 196 -70.16 -51.41 10.44
C ASP A 196 -71.56 -51.29 9.84
N ALA A 197 -71.80 -50.35 8.93
CA ALA A 197 -73.04 -50.25 8.15
C ALA A 197 -73.29 -51.53 7.32
N TYR A 198 -72.25 -52.08 6.69
CA TYR A 198 -72.34 -53.35 5.95
C TYR A 198 -72.63 -54.55 6.86
N ARG A 199 -72.05 -54.61 8.07
CA ARG A 199 -72.40 -55.64 9.05
C ARG A 199 -73.85 -55.51 9.53
N ASN A 200 -74.31 -54.28 9.78
CA ASN A 200 -75.65 -54.01 10.26
C ASN A 200 -76.70 -54.34 9.20
N SER A 201 -76.46 -54.02 7.91
CA SER A 201 -77.39 -54.38 6.82
C SER A 201 -77.49 -55.89 6.59
N LEU A 202 -76.45 -56.66 6.94
CA LEU A 202 -76.46 -58.13 6.85
C LEU A 202 -77.33 -58.79 7.93
N VAL A 203 -77.48 -58.12 9.08
CA VAL A 203 -78.30 -58.57 10.21
C VAL A 203 -79.76 -58.16 10.00
N ASP A 204 -80.02 -56.98 9.45
CA ASP A 204 -81.36 -56.42 9.24
C ASP A 204 -81.84 -56.66 7.79
N LYS A 205 -82.19 -57.92 7.48
CA LYS A 205 -82.59 -58.36 6.13
C LYS A 205 -83.96 -57.80 5.72
N GLY A 206 -84.00 -56.56 5.24
CA GLY A 206 -85.19 -56.01 4.59
C GLY A 206 -85.36 -54.48 4.57
N SER A 207 -84.36 -53.70 4.97
CA SER A 207 -84.45 -52.23 4.98
C SER A 207 -83.70 -51.61 3.80
N ASP A 208 -84.43 -51.19 2.75
CA ASP A 208 -83.88 -50.46 1.59
C ASP A 208 -83.18 -49.15 2.01
N ALA A 209 -83.55 -48.58 3.17
CA ALA A 209 -82.91 -47.39 3.73
C ALA A 209 -81.42 -47.64 4.10
N SER A 210 -81.04 -48.89 4.42
CA SER A 210 -79.66 -49.25 4.76
C SER A 210 -78.74 -49.33 3.54
N GLU A 211 -79.27 -49.61 2.34
CA GLU A 211 -78.47 -49.63 1.11
C GLU A 211 -78.12 -48.22 0.63
N GLU A 212 -79.05 -47.27 0.71
CA GLU A 212 -78.81 -45.87 0.35
C GLU A 212 -77.72 -45.21 1.23
N GLU A 213 -77.71 -45.52 2.52
CA GLU A 213 -76.71 -45.02 3.46
C GLU A 213 -75.31 -45.56 3.16
N ILE A 214 -75.21 -46.86 2.81
CA ILE A 214 -73.96 -47.48 2.36
C ILE A 214 -73.45 -46.82 1.06
N VAL A 215 -74.35 -46.49 0.12
CA VAL A 215 -73.97 -45.81 -1.13
C VAL A 215 -73.45 -44.39 -0.85
N LYS A 216 -74.10 -43.64 0.04
CA LYS A 216 -73.64 -42.29 0.44
C LYS A 216 -72.27 -42.32 1.13
N LEU A 217 -72.06 -43.24 2.07
CA LEU A 217 -70.77 -43.40 2.76
C LEU A 217 -69.65 -43.84 1.80
N LYS A 218 -69.95 -44.73 0.84
CA LYS A 218 -68.98 -45.10 -0.22
C LYS A 218 -68.63 -43.92 -1.11
N GLN A 219 -69.60 -43.06 -1.45
CA GLN A 219 -69.35 -41.86 -2.24
C GLN A 219 -68.49 -40.84 -1.46
N GLN A 220 -68.75 -40.64 -0.17
CA GLN A 220 -67.93 -39.81 0.70
C GLN A 220 -66.50 -40.34 0.83
N LEU A 221 -66.35 -41.66 1.02
CA LEU A 221 -65.04 -42.31 1.07
C LEU A 221 -64.24 -42.05 -0.22
N LYS A 222 -64.89 -42.19 -1.38
CA LYS A 222 -64.26 -41.93 -2.69
C LYS A 222 -63.79 -40.47 -2.82
N MET A 223 -64.64 -39.51 -2.45
CA MET A 223 -64.28 -38.08 -2.51
C MET A 223 -63.12 -37.75 -1.56
N SER A 224 -63.09 -38.33 -0.36
CA SER A 224 -61.98 -38.15 0.59
C SER A 224 -60.69 -38.83 0.14
N GLU A 225 -60.76 -39.98 -0.55
CA GLU A 225 -59.58 -40.64 -1.14
C GLU A 225 -58.99 -39.80 -2.29
N GLU A 226 -59.83 -39.18 -3.13
CA GLU A 226 -59.38 -38.24 -4.17
C GLU A 226 -58.71 -36.99 -3.57
N GLN A 227 -59.21 -36.48 -2.43
CA GLN A 227 -58.56 -35.38 -1.71
C GLN A 227 -57.20 -35.80 -1.13
N ARG A 228 -57.08 -37.04 -0.65
CA ARG A 228 -55.81 -37.60 -0.14
C ARG A 228 -54.76 -37.67 -1.23
N VAL A 229 -55.12 -38.18 -2.41
CA VAL A 229 -54.22 -38.25 -3.56
C VAL A 229 -53.72 -36.85 -3.97
N LYS A 230 -54.61 -35.84 -3.99
CA LYS A 230 -54.21 -34.45 -4.28
C LYS A 230 -53.24 -33.88 -3.25
N LEU A 231 -53.44 -34.19 -1.97
CA LEU A 231 -52.50 -33.77 -0.91
C LEU A 231 -51.17 -34.53 -0.98
N GLU A 232 -51.18 -35.82 -1.32
CA GLU A 232 -49.96 -36.61 -1.59
C GLU A 232 -49.17 -36.01 -2.75
N GLU A 233 -49.84 -35.64 -3.84
CA GLU A 233 -49.22 -34.94 -4.98
C GLU A 233 -48.64 -33.58 -4.58
N MET A 234 -49.36 -32.81 -3.76
CA MET A 234 -48.86 -31.53 -3.24
C MET A 234 -47.64 -31.71 -2.34
N ILE A 235 -47.64 -32.72 -1.46
CA ILE A 235 -46.47 -33.07 -0.64
C ILE A 235 -45.33 -33.55 -1.53
N ALA A 236 -45.59 -34.34 -2.56
CA ALA A 236 -44.57 -34.78 -3.50
C ALA A 236 -43.99 -33.60 -4.28
N GLN A 237 -44.82 -32.61 -4.66
CA GLN A 237 -44.36 -31.36 -5.28
C GLN A 237 -43.55 -30.49 -4.32
N LEU A 238 -43.98 -30.32 -3.06
CA LEU A 238 -43.22 -29.58 -2.05
C LEU A 238 -41.91 -30.30 -1.71
N LYS A 239 -41.91 -31.62 -1.59
CA LYS A 239 -40.69 -32.43 -1.43
C LYS A 239 -39.81 -32.33 -2.65
N LYS A 240 -40.37 -32.27 -3.86
CA LYS A 240 -39.62 -32.06 -5.10
C LYS A 240 -39.09 -30.64 -5.19
N GLN A 241 -39.77 -29.63 -4.70
CA GLN A 241 -39.26 -28.25 -4.60
C GLN A 241 -38.16 -28.15 -3.54
N LEU A 242 -38.32 -28.82 -2.41
CA LEU A 242 -37.31 -28.92 -1.36
C LEU A 242 -36.11 -29.74 -1.84
N GLN A 243 -36.36 -30.81 -2.60
CA GLN A 243 -35.34 -31.59 -3.27
C GLN A 243 -34.76 -30.91 -4.49
N GLN A 244 -35.44 -30.01 -5.18
CA GLN A 244 -34.87 -29.23 -6.28
C GLN A 244 -34.03 -28.08 -5.71
N ALA A 245 -34.47 -27.47 -4.61
CA ALA A 245 -33.62 -26.65 -3.77
C ALA A 245 -32.43 -27.47 -3.20
N SER A 246 -32.60 -28.78 -3.01
CA SER A 246 -31.56 -29.71 -2.53
C SER A 246 -30.84 -30.58 -3.59
N ALA A 247 -31.16 -30.50 -4.89
CA ALA A 247 -30.71 -31.45 -5.93
C ALA A 247 -30.74 -30.89 -7.36
N SER A 248 -31.24 -29.66 -7.60
CA SER A 248 -30.52 -28.85 -8.59
C SER A 248 -29.07 -28.81 -8.09
N GLY A 249 -28.09 -28.77 -9.00
CA GLY A 249 -26.67 -28.71 -8.62
C GLY A 249 -26.34 -27.61 -7.59
N ASP A 250 -27.29 -26.74 -7.29
CA ASP A 250 -27.32 -25.74 -6.24
C ASP A 250 -27.52 -26.24 -4.81
N ALA A 251 -27.49 -27.52 -4.46
CA ALA A 251 -27.41 -27.91 -3.04
C ALA A 251 -26.00 -28.28 -2.62
N SER A 252 -25.28 -28.96 -3.50
CA SER A 252 -23.82 -28.91 -3.48
C SER A 252 -23.34 -27.50 -3.78
N ALA A 253 -24.03 -26.72 -4.64
CA ALA A 253 -23.67 -25.32 -4.86
C ALA A 253 -24.29 -24.34 -3.86
N GLN A 254 -25.30 -24.65 -3.04
CA GLN A 254 -25.75 -23.81 -1.91
C GLN A 254 -25.05 -24.20 -0.63
N LEU A 255 -24.72 -25.47 -0.41
CA LEU A 255 -23.73 -25.83 0.60
C LEU A 255 -22.34 -25.38 0.17
N SER A 256 -21.97 -25.38 -1.12
CA SER A 256 -20.74 -24.72 -1.56
C SER A 256 -20.86 -23.22 -1.66
N VAL A 257 -22.03 -22.62 -1.88
CA VAL A 257 -22.23 -21.16 -1.85
C VAL A 257 -22.26 -20.69 -0.42
N LEU A 258 -22.92 -21.40 0.51
CA LEU A 258 -22.85 -21.16 1.94
C LEU A 258 -21.48 -21.50 2.50
N ALA A 259 -20.81 -22.57 2.06
CA ALA A 259 -19.42 -22.83 2.45
C ALA A 259 -18.46 -21.82 1.82
N SER A 260 -18.69 -21.38 0.58
CA SER A 260 -17.89 -20.33 -0.05
C SER A 260 -18.20 -18.96 0.54
N ALA A 261 -19.43 -18.70 0.99
CA ALA A 261 -19.85 -17.48 1.64
C ALA A 261 -19.32 -17.46 3.07
N ARG A 262 -19.38 -18.58 3.80
CA ARG A 262 -18.72 -18.75 5.10
C ARG A 262 -17.22 -18.58 4.99
N LYS A 263 -16.58 -19.21 3.99
CA LYS A 263 -15.16 -19.04 3.69
C LYS A 263 -14.83 -17.60 3.27
N ARG A 264 -15.70 -16.97 2.48
CA ARG A 264 -15.56 -15.55 2.08
C ARG A 264 -15.72 -14.63 3.28
N ILE A 265 -16.66 -14.89 4.17
CA ILE A 265 -16.86 -14.17 5.43
C ILE A 265 -15.62 -14.35 6.31
N GLU A 266 -15.11 -15.57 6.46
CA GLU A 266 -13.90 -15.86 7.21
C GLU A 266 -12.66 -15.15 6.62
N ASP A 267 -12.50 -15.17 5.29
CA ASP A 267 -11.44 -14.45 4.58
C ASP A 267 -11.57 -12.93 4.75
N LEU A 268 -12.78 -12.38 4.68
CA LEU A 268 -13.05 -10.96 4.88
C LEU A 268 -12.81 -10.56 6.34
N GLU A 269 -13.21 -11.38 7.31
CA GLU A 269 -12.94 -11.16 8.73
C GLU A 269 -11.45 -11.22 9.05
N ASN A 270 -10.70 -12.13 8.41
CA ASN A 270 -9.25 -12.21 8.55
C ASN A 270 -8.56 -10.99 7.94
N ARG A 271 -8.95 -10.56 6.73
CA ARG A 271 -8.44 -9.33 6.09
C ARG A 271 -8.78 -8.07 6.88
N LEU A 272 -9.97 -8.01 7.45
CA LEU A 272 -10.42 -6.90 8.30
C LEU A 272 -9.62 -6.87 9.60
N LYS A 273 -9.37 -8.03 10.24
CA LYS A 273 -8.48 -8.14 11.40
C LYS A 273 -7.04 -7.75 11.06
N GLU A 274 -6.52 -8.13 9.91
CA GLU A 274 -5.18 -7.73 9.44
C GLU A 274 -5.10 -6.23 9.20
N ALA A 275 -6.04 -5.63 8.46
CA ALA A 275 -6.09 -4.19 8.22
C ALA A 275 -6.28 -3.40 9.54
N GLN A 276 -7.08 -3.91 10.47
CA GLN A 276 -7.24 -3.31 11.81
C GLN A 276 -5.95 -3.42 12.63
N LYS A 277 -5.23 -4.55 12.57
CA LYS A 277 -3.92 -4.70 13.21
C LYS A 277 -2.88 -3.77 12.60
N GLU A 278 -2.91 -3.57 11.28
CA GLU A 278 -2.03 -2.66 10.57
C GLU A 278 -2.29 -1.20 10.95
N ILE A 279 -3.56 -0.78 10.99
CA ILE A 279 -3.94 0.55 11.52
C ILE A 279 -3.58 0.68 13.01
N ALA A 280 -3.78 -0.36 13.82
CA ALA A 280 -3.44 -0.32 15.24
C ALA A 280 -1.92 -0.24 15.45
N ALA A 281 -1.12 -0.93 14.65
CA ALA A 281 0.34 -0.84 14.67
C ALA A 281 0.81 0.56 14.24
N LEU A 282 0.25 1.09 13.15
CA LEU A 282 0.51 2.45 12.68
C LEU A 282 0.10 3.51 13.72
N LYS A 283 -1.04 3.34 14.40
CA LYS A 283 -1.50 4.23 15.48
C LYS A 283 -0.66 4.10 16.75
N LYS A 284 -0.23 2.89 17.13
CA LYS A 284 0.59 2.65 18.32
C LYS A 284 2.01 3.21 18.13
N GLN A 285 2.47 3.30 16.89
CA GLN A 285 3.68 4.06 16.54
C GLN A 285 3.46 5.59 16.53
N LYS A 286 2.22 6.10 16.63
CA LYS A 286 1.87 7.50 16.31
C LYS A 286 1.01 8.30 17.32
N SER A 287 0.88 7.95 18.60
CA SER A 287 0.11 8.86 19.51
C SER A 287 0.77 9.12 20.87
N PRO A 288 0.79 10.39 21.31
CA PRO A 288 -0.19 10.82 22.33
C PRO A 288 -1.09 12.02 21.97
N ALA A 289 -2.40 11.77 22.16
CA ALA A 289 -3.60 12.59 22.52
C ALA A 289 -4.01 13.93 21.81
N PRO A 290 -5.33 14.16 21.52
CA PRO A 290 -5.82 15.27 20.67
C PRO A 290 -6.73 16.33 21.35
N VAL A 291 -6.73 17.59 20.87
CA VAL A 291 -7.76 18.64 21.11
C VAL A 291 -8.00 19.53 19.86
N LYS A 292 -9.22 20.10 19.72
CA LYS A 292 -9.94 20.54 18.49
C LYS A 292 -9.83 22.03 18.07
N THR A 293 -10.24 22.28 16.81
CA THR A 293 -10.74 23.52 16.11
C THR A 293 -9.71 24.58 15.65
N GLU A 294 -9.96 25.58 14.77
CA GLU A 294 -10.60 25.78 13.44
C GLU A 294 -10.08 27.17 12.95
N GLY A 295 -9.88 27.43 11.64
CA GLY A 295 -9.67 28.82 11.14
C GLY A 295 -8.93 28.97 9.80
N LYS A 296 -9.59 29.65 8.84
CA LYS A 296 -9.31 29.82 7.39
C LYS A 296 -8.42 31.03 7.07
N ALA A 297 -7.59 30.97 6.02
CA ALA A 297 -6.98 32.15 5.38
C ALA A 297 -7.09 32.07 3.84
N THR A 298 -7.48 33.20 3.24
CA THR A 298 -7.76 33.42 1.82
C THR A 298 -6.50 33.81 1.05
N VAL A 299 -6.25 33.16 -0.10
CA VAL A 299 -5.10 33.39 -0.99
C VAL A 299 -5.57 33.94 -2.34
N ASP A 300 -4.83 34.91 -2.87
CA ASP A 300 -5.13 35.69 -4.08
C ASP A 300 -5.21 34.85 -5.38
N GLY A 301 -6.31 35.03 -6.12
CA GLY A 301 -6.79 34.11 -7.16
C GLY A 301 -6.12 34.19 -8.54
N GLU A 302 -5.12 35.05 -8.76
CA GLU A 302 -4.37 35.08 -10.03
C GLU A 302 -3.10 34.23 -9.99
N ALA A 303 -2.38 34.23 -8.87
CA ALA A 303 -1.27 33.30 -8.65
C ALA A 303 -1.77 31.86 -8.64
N PHE A 304 -2.95 31.62 -8.05
CA PHE A 304 -3.59 30.30 -8.04
C PHE A 304 -3.98 29.82 -9.45
N ARG A 305 -4.40 30.73 -10.35
CA ARG A 305 -4.76 30.37 -11.73
C ARG A 305 -3.56 29.98 -12.58
N ARG A 306 -2.43 30.67 -12.43
CA ARG A 306 -1.18 30.31 -13.14
C ARG A 306 -0.60 28.99 -12.61
N LEU A 307 -0.55 28.83 -11.29
CA LEU A 307 -0.12 27.58 -10.67
C LEU A 307 -1.05 26.41 -11.00
N SER A 308 -2.36 26.63 -11.15
CA SER A 308 -3.29 25.60 -11.61
C SER A 308 -3.02 25.17 -13.05
N ALA A 309 -2.74 26.11 -13.96
CA ALA A 309 -2.44 25.80 -15.36
C ALA A 309 -1.12 25.01 -15.51
N GLU A 310 -0.08 25.41 -14.80
CA GLU A 310 1.21 24.72 -14.80
C GLU A 310 1.12 23.33 -14.14
N LEU A 311 0.32 23.20 -13.08
CA LEU A 311 0.03 21.90 -12.45
C LEU A 311 -0.73 20.96 -13.38
N GLU A 312 -1.64 21.48 -14.22
CA GLU A 312 -2.33 20.66 -15.24
C GLU A 312 -1.40 20.19 -16.36
N GLU A 313 -0.46 21.03 -16.81
CA GLU A 313 0.53 20.63 -17.81
C GLU A 313 1.47 19.53 -17.27
N GLU A 314 1.95 19.69 -16.04
CA GLU A 314 2.76 18.67 -15.36
C GLU A 314 1.98 17.37 -15.08
N ARG A 315 0.66 17.45 -14.86
CA ARG A 315 -0.19 16.25 -14.77
C ARG A 315 -0.26 15.53 -16.12
N ARG A 316 -0.43 16.25 -17.24
CA ARG A 316 -0.42 15.63 -18.58
C ARG A 316 0.90 14.95 -18.90
N LYS A 317 2.03 15.59 -18.63
CA LYS A 317 3.36 14.99 -18.83
C LYS A 317 3.57 13.74 -17.99
N ARG A 318 3.00 13.69 -16.78
CA ARG A 318 3.06 12.51 -15.93
C ARG A 318 2.17 11.39 -16.42
N GLU A 319 0.96 11.69 -16.88
CA GLU A 319 0.07 10.71 -17.50
C GLU A 319 0.73 10.10 -18.75
N GLU A 320 1.40 10.90 -19.58
CA GLU A 320 2.17 10.42 -20.74
C GLU A 320 3.34 9.51 -20.34
N LEU A 321 4.09 9.88 -19.29
CA LEU A 321 5.20 9.05 -18.78
C LEU A 321 4.71 7.77 -18.11
N GLU A 322 3.57 7.81 -17.41
CA GLU A 322 2.93 6.63 -16.81
C GLU A 322 2.41 5.68 -17.90
N GLU A 323 1.84 6.21 -18.99
CA GLU A 323 1.42 5.41 -20.14
C GLU A 323 2.62 4.73 -20.84
N LEU A 324 3.74 5.46 -21.02
CA LEU A 324 4.97 4.88 -21.56
C LEU A 324 5.56 3.80 -20.64
N LEU A 325 5.51 4.02 -19.33
CA LEU A 325 5.99 3.05 -18.34
C LEU A 325 5.10 1.80 -18.33
N GLN A 326 3.78 1.97 -18.45
CA GLN A 326 2.83 0.86 -18.55
C GLN A 326 3.06 0.06 -19.84
N LYS A 327 3.24 0.71 -21.00
CA LYS A 327 3.59 0.04 -22.27
C LYS A 327 4.88 -0.76 -22.14
N ALA A 328 5.92 -0.20 -21.53
CA ALA A 328 7.18 -0.91 -21.29
C ALA A 328 7.01 -2.12 -20.34
N GLN A 329 6.14 -2.02 -19.34
CA GLN A 329 5.83 -3.14 -18.43
C GLN A 329 5.05 -4.26 -19.16
N GLU A 330 4.08 -3.90 -20.00
CA GLU A 330 3.34 -4.85 -20.84
C GLU A 330 4.26 -5.57 -21.83
N GLU A 331 5.21 -4.86 -22.46
CA GLU A 331 6.24 -5.48 -23.32
C GLU A 331 7.13 -6.47 -22.53
N ILE A 332 7.55 -6.12 -21.31
CA ILE A 332 8.32 -7.02 -20.44
C ILE A 332 7.49 -8.26 -20.06
N GLU A 333 6.20 -8.10 -19.77
CA GLU A 333 5.33 -9.24 -19.43
C GLU A 333 5.10 -10.15 -20.64
N LEU A 334 4.94 -9.58 -21.83
CA LEU A 334 4.84 -10.34 -23.08
C LEU A 334 6.11 -11.15 -23.33
N LEU A 335 7.29 -10.52 -23.23
CA LEU A 335 8.58 -11.18 -23.38
C LEU A 335 8.79 -12.29 -22.35
N LYS A 336 8.30 -12.13 -21.11
CA LYS A 336 8.34 -13.18 -20.09
C LYS A 336 7.44 -14.35 -20.45
N LYS A 337 6.22 -14.10 -20.93
CA LYS A 337 5.29 -15.15 -21.38
C LYS A 337 5.88 -15.93 -22.56
N ASP A 338 6.51 -15.26 -23.51
CA ASP A 338 7.20 -15.91 -24.63
C ASP A 338 8.36 -16.78 -24.14
N LEU A 339 9.16 -16.28 -23.19
CA LEU A 339 10.27 -17.03 -22.59
C LEU A 339 9.77 -18.27 -21.83
N ASP A 340 8.67 -18.16 -21.09
CA ASP A 340 8.05 -19.29 -20.39
C ASP A 340 7.38 -20.28 -21.34
N ALA A 341 6.79 -19.81 -22.45
CA ALA A 341 6.25 -20.66 -23.50
C ALA A 341 7.36 -21.46 -24.18
N GLU A 342 8.48 -20.82 -24.50
CA GLU A 342 9.68 -21.48 -25.03
C GLU A 342 10.27 -22.48 -24.03
N ARG A 343 10.32 -22.14 -22.73
CA ARG A 343 10.72 -23.08 -21.66
C ARG A 343 9.79 -24.28 -21.56
N LYS A 344 8.48 -24.08 -21.67
CA LYS A 344 7.49 -25.17 -21.66
C LYS A 344 7.60 -26.05 -22.90
N LYS A 345 7.81 -25.47 -24.08
CA LYS A 345 8.06 -26.23 -25.32
C LYS A 345 9.35 -27.06 -25.19
N ALA A 346 10.43 -26.45 -24.70
CA ALA A 346 11.69 -27.14 -24.48
C ALA A 346 11.55 -28.27 -23.44
N GLY A 347 10.95 -27.98 -22.28
CA GLY A 347 10.74 -28.98 -21.21
C GLY A 347 9.75 -30.08 -21.57
N ALA A 348 8.68 -29.79 -22.32
CA ALA A 348 7.73 -30.79 -22.78
C ALA A 348 8.33 -31.68 -23.88
N ALA A 349 9.15 -31.13 -24.77
CA ALA A 349 9.89 -31.92 -25.75
C ALA A 349 10.92 -32.82 -25.08
N GLU A 350 11.63 -32.32 -24.07
CA GLU A 350 12.63 -33.08 -23.30
C GLU A 350 11.98 -34.18 -22.45
N LEU A 351 10.91 -33.87 -21.70
CA LEU A 351 10.14 -34.86 -20.94
C LEU A 351 9.45 -35.88 -21.86
N SER A 352 8.93 -35.47 -23.01
CA SER A 352 8.34 -36.41 -23.97
C SER A 352 9.39 -37.33 -24.60
N ALA A 353 10.61 -36.84 -24.83
CA ALA A 353 11.72 -37.65 -25.33
C ALA A 353 12.18 -38.65 -24.25
N GLU A 354 12.32 -38.20 -23.00
CA GLU A 354 12.70 -39.03 -21.86
C GLU A 354 11.64 -40.11 -21.56
N LEU A 355 10.35 -39.78 -21.66
CA LEU A 355 9.25 -40.71 -21.43
C LEU A 355 9.16 -41.77 -22.54
N LYS A 356 9.45 -41.40 -23.80
CA LYS A 356 9.66 -42.38 -24.89
C LYS A 356 10.87 -43.28 -24.64
N ARG A 357 11.97 -42.72 -24.14
CA ARG A 357 13.18 -43.48 -23.78
C ARG A 357 12.91 -44.49 -22.67
N LEU A 358 12.16 -44.10 -21.64
CA LEU A 358 11.76 -44.99 -20.54
C LEU A 358 10.77 -46.06 -20.99
N GLN A 359 9.82 -45.74 -21.87
CA GLN A 359 8.91 -46.74 -22.45
C GLN A 359 9.62 -47.79 -23.31
N GLN A 360 10.77 -47.45 -23.92
CA GLN A 360 11.63 -48.43 -24.61
C GLN A 360 12.43 -49.31 -23.65
N LEU A 361 12.66 -48.87 -22.41
CA LEU A 361 13.40 -49.63 -21.39
C LEU A 361 12.49 -50.58 -20.57
N ASP A 362 11.17 -50.36 -20.56
CA ASP A 362 10.20 -51.13 -19.76
C ASP A 362 9.88 -52.54 -20.33
N GLY A 363 10.58 -52.97 -21.39
CA GLY A 363 10.54 -54.33 -21.94
C GLY A 363 11.66 -55.26 -21.45
N LYS A 364 12.63 -54.76 -20.67
CA LYS A 364 13.76 -55.57 -20.18
C LYS A 364 13.81 -55.53 -18.66
N LYS A 365 13.20 -56.56 -18.06
CA LYS A 365 13.29 -56.91 -16.65
C LYS A 365 14.76 -56.90 -16.19
N PRO A 366 15.12 -56.17 -15.12
CA PRO A 366 16.49 -56.12 -14.63
C PRO A 366 16.74 -57.34 -13.76
N GLU A 367 17.55 -58.26 -14.27
CA GLU A 367 18.16 -59.31 -13.47
C GLU A 367 19.68 -59.18 -13.68
N VAL A 368 20.42 -59.29 -12.57
CA VAL A 368 21.89 -59.37 -12.45
C VAL A 368 22.63 -58.06 -12.14
N LEU A 369 22.86 -57.87 -10.84
CA LEU A 369 24.14 -57.67 -10.12
C LEU A 369 25.36 -57.10 -10.88
N GLN A 370 26.05 -56.19 -10.17
CA GLN A 370 27.47 -56.28 -9.73
C GLN A 370 28.49 -56.89 -10.71
N GLU A 371 29.59 -56.15 -10.91
CA GLU A 371 30.71 -56.37 -11.85
C GLU A 371 30.46 -55.76 -13.24
N VAL A 372 31.18 -54.68 -13.57
CA VAL A 372 32.19 -54.65 -14.66
C VAL A 372 32.97 -53.32 -14.56
N GLN A 373 34.13 -53.37 -13.88
CA GLN A 373 35.32 -52.67 -14.37
C GLN A 373 35.71 -53.37 -15.69
N GLN A 374 35.93 -52.61 -16.76
CA GLN A 374 36.33 -53.07 -18.11
C GLN A 374 35.22 -53.70 -18.98
N VAL A 375 34.34 -52.89 -19.57
CA VAL A 375 33.62 -53.28 -20.79
C VAL A 375 34.37 -52.74 -22.00
N SER A 376 35.20 -53.59 -22.59
CA SER A 376 35.60 -53.50 -23.99
C SER A 376 34.33 -53.43 -24.84
N ILE A 377 34.20 -52.39 -25.65
CA ILE A 377 33.09 -52.15 -26.59
C ILE A 377 32.88 -53.39 -27.47
N PRO A 378 31.77 -54.14 -27.34
CA PRO A 378 31.41 -55.18 -28.28
C PRO A 378 30.23 -54.66 -29.13
N GLY A 379 30.53 -54.35 -30.39
CA GLY A 379 29.65 -54.57 -31.54
C GLY A 379 28.23 -54.00 -31.52
N GLY A 380 28.04 -52.92 -32.30
CA GLY A 380 26.76 -52.58 -32.89
C GLY A 380 25.96 -51.53 -32.11
N MET A 381 26.48 -50.30 -32.05
CA MET A 381 25.63 -49.15 -31.77
C MET A 381 24.56 -49.12 -32.86
N THR A 382 23.30 -49.27 -32.47
CA THR A 382 22.18 -49.31 -33.43
C THR A 382 22.09 -47.95 -34.12
N ASP A 383 21.67 -47.94 -35.39
CA ASP A 383 21.57 -46.70 -36.19
C ASP A 383 20.72 -45.61 -35.47
N GLU A 384 19.74 -46.02 -34.65
CA GLU A 384 18.94 -45.13 -33.80
C GLU A 384 19.75 -44.40 -32.71
N GLN A 385 20.72 -45.08 -32.08
CA GLN A 385 21.58 -44.47 -31.06
C GLN A 385 22.60 -43.51 -31.68
N LEU A 386 23.05 -43.78 -32.90
CA LEU A 386 23.88 -42.85 -33.67
C LEU A 386 23.10 -41.58 -34.04
N ALA A 387 21.83 -41.72 -34.47
CA ALA A 387 20.97 -40.57 -34.77
C ALA A 387 20.69 -39.70 -33.53
N GLU A 388 20.42 -40.30 -32.36
CA GLU A 388 20.22 -39.55 -31.11
C GLU A 388 21.49 -38.79 -30.68
N LEU A 389 22.66 -39.39 -30.87
CA LEU A 389 23.94 -38.78 -30.53
C LEU A 389 24.28 -37.61 -31.49
N GLU A 390 23.92 -37.73 -32.77
CA GLU A 390 24.00 -36.61 -33.73
C GLU A 390 23.04 -35.47 -33.37
N GLU A 391 21.82 -35.77 -32.94
CA GLU A 391 20.86 -34.76 -32.49
C GLU A 391 21.35 -34.01 -31.22
N LEU A 392 21.90 -34.74 -30.24
CA LEU A 392 22.49 -34.13 -29.04
C LEU A 392 23.70 -33.26 -29.36
N ARG A 393 24.55 -33.68 -30.31
CA ARG A 393 25.67 -32.86 -30.81
C ARG A 393 25.17 -31.60 -31.51
N ALA A 394 24.07 -31.68 -32.27
CA ALA A 394 23.45 -30.51 -32.91
C ALA A 394 22.90 -29.53 -31.86
N LYS A 395 22.17 -30.01 -30.85
CA LYS A 395 21.66 -29.17 -29.74
C LYS A 395 22.79 -28.53 -28.94
N ALA A 396 23.86 -29.27 -28.65
CA ALA A 396 25.04 -28.72 -27.99
C ALA A 396 25.70 -27.59 -28.82
N ALA A 397 25.79 -27.77 -30.14
CA ALA A 397 26.28 -26.73 -31.05
C ALA A 397 25.37 -25.49 -31.09
N GLU A 398 24.05 -25.65 -31.00
CA GLU A 398 23.10 -24.54 -30.90
C GLU A 398 23.21 -23.79 -29.57
N LEU A 399 23.38 -24.50 -28.45
CA LEU A 399 23.60 -23.88 -27.15
C LEU A 399 24.89 -23.06 -27.11
N GLU A 400 25.98 -23.56 -27.69
CA GLU A 400 27.22 -22.78 -27.80
C GLU A 400 27.06 -21.54 -28.70
N LYS A 401 26.29 -21.64 -29.80
CA LYS A 401 25.91 -20.47 -30.62
C LYS A 401 25.10 -19.44 -29.83
N LEU A 402 24.16 -19.87 -29.00
CA LEU A 402 23.35 -18.97 -28.15
C LEU A 402 24.18 -18.32 -27.05
N LYS A 403 25.05 -19.07 -26.37
CA LYS A 403 26.00 -18.52 -25.38
C LYS A 403 26.91 -17.46 -26.01
N ALA A 404 27.40 -17.69 -27.22
CA ALA A 404 28.21 -16.71 -27.95
C ALA A 404 27.41 -15.43 -28.28
N LYS A 405 26.13 -15.57 -28.68
CA LYS A 405 25.23 -14.41 -28.91
C LYS A 405 24.97 -13.62 -27.63
N LEU A 406 24.75 -14.30 -26.50
CA LEU A 406 24.58 -13.66 -25.18
C LEU A 406 25.83 -12.87 -24.78
N LYS A 407 27.02 -13.49 -24.84
CA LYS A 407 28.29 -12.79 -24.55
C LYS A 407 28.47 -11.54 -25.41
N LYS A 408 28.08 -11.59 -26.69
CA LYS A 408 28.12 -10.43 -27.60
C LYS A 408 27.13 -9.33 -27.20
N ARG A 409 25.92 -9.69 -26.76
CA ARG A 409 24.91 -8.74 -26.26
C ARG A 409 25.36 -8.08 -24.96
N ASP A 410 25.91 -8.85 -24.03
CA ASP A 410 26.42 -8.33 -22.75
C ASP A 410 27.58 -7.34 -22.97
N ALA A 411 28.50 -7.66 -23.90
CA ALA A 411 29.56 -6.73 -24.30
C ALA A 411 29.01 -5.44 -24.94
N GLN A 412 27.93 -5.53 -25.73
CA GLN A 412 27.27 -4.35 -26.31
C GLN A 412 26.59 -3.49 -25.25
N ILE A 413 25.91 -4.10 -24.27
CA ILE A 413 25.28 -3.38 -23.15
C ILE A 413 26.35 -2.65 -22.33
N ALA A 414 27.46 -3.31 -22.00
CA ALA A 414 28.56 -2.70 -21.28
C ALA A 414 29.16 -1.50 -22.03
N ALA A 415 29.37 -1.62 -23.36
CA ALA A 415 29.86 -0.52 -24.19
C ALA A 415 28.90 0.67 -24.25
N LEU A 416 27.58 0.43 -24.36
CA LEU A 416 26.57 1.49 -24.34
C LEU A 416 26.49 2.19 -22.98
N GLN A 417 26.59 1.44 -21.88
CA GLN A 417 26.64 2.01 -20.53
C GLN A 417 27.86 2.90 -20.33
N GLU A 418 29.03 2.51 -20.84
CA GLU A 418 30.24 3.33 -20.77
C GLU A 418 30.12 4.60 -21.62
N ALA A 419 29.55 4.49 -22.83
CA ALA A 419 29.29 5.65 -23.69
C ALA A 419 28.34 6.66 -23.02
N LEU A 420 27.21 6.20 -22.48
CA LEU A 420 26.25 7.03 -21.73
C LEU A 420 26.88 7.69 -20.50
N LYS A 421 27.78 7.00 -19.81
CA LYS A 421 28.50 7.56 -18.65
C LYS A 421 29.41 8.72 -19.09
N ARG A 422 30.17 8.56 -20.18
CA ARG A 422 31.04 9.61 -20.71
C ARG A 422 30.26 10.83 -21.19
N GLU A 423 29.11 10.62 -21.83
CA GLU A 423 28.24 11.72 -22.29
C GLU A 423 27.62 12.49 -21.11
N ASN A 424 27.13 11.78 -20.08
CA ASN A 424 26.65 12.42 -18.86
C ASN A 424 27.74 13.22 -18.14
N ASP A 425 28.97 12.70 -18.05
CA ASP A 425 30.07 13.44 -17.45
C ASP A 425 30.39 14.72 -18.25
N LYS A 426 30.36 14.69 -19.59
CA LYS A 426 30.52 15.88 -20.44
C LYS A 426 29.40 16.91 -20.23
N LEU A 427 28.14 16.47 -20.23
CA LEU A 427 27.00 17.37 -20.03
C LEU A 427 27.04 18.04 -18.64
N ASN A 428 27.46 17.30 -17.61
CA ASN A 428 27.66 17.86 -16.28
C ASN A 428 28.78 18.90 -16.24
N GLU A 429 29.89 18.66 -16.96
CA GLU A 429 30.99 19.65 -17.08
C GLU A 429 30.52 20.93 -17.79
N GLU A 430 29.76 20.80 -18.87
CA GLU A 430 29.18 21.94 -19.61
C GLU A 430 28.17 22.72 -18.74
N GLN A 431 27.27 22.01 -18.05
CA GLN A 431 26.33 22.63 -17.11
C GLN A 431 27.08 23.43 -16.04
N MET A 432 28.12 22.85 -15.44
CA MET A 432 28.95 23.53 -14.43
C MET A 432 29.70 24.74 -15.00
N ARG A 433 30.14 24.68 -16.27
CA ARG A 433 30.76 25.80 -16.97
C ARG A 433 29.77 26.95 -17.18
N LEU A 434 28.55 26.64 -17.64
CA LEU A 434 27.49 27.62 -17.86
C LEU A 434 27.04 28.28 -16.54
N LEU A 435 26.89 27.50 -15.46
CA LEU A 435 26.57 28.05 -14.13
C LEU A 435 27.65 29.01 -13.62
N LYS A 436 28.94 28.72 -13.86
CA LYS A 436 30.04 29.64 -13.53
C LYS A 436 29.96 30.93 -14.35
N MET A 437 29.68 30.83 -15.64
CA MET A 437 29.52 32.01 -16.52
C MET A 437 28.31 32.86 -16.11
N LEU A 438 27.15 32.25 -15.84
CA LEU A 438 25.96 32.95 -15.37
C LEU A 438 26.23 33.71 -14.07
N LYS A 439 26.96 33.10 -13.14
CA LYS A 439 27.35 33.79 -11.90
C LYS A 439 28.30 34.97 -12.15
N GLN A 440 29.24 34.85 -13.08
CA GLN A 440 30.12 35.97 -13.45
C GLN A 440 29.31 37.13 -14.06
N VAL A 441 28.39 36.83 -14.98
CA VAL A 441 27.49 37.83 -15.57
C VAL A 441 26.63 38.50 -14.48
N ARG A 442 26.09 37.72 -13.54
CA ARG A 442 25.30 38.25 -12.43
C ARG A 442 26.10 39.23 -11.55
N GLU A 443 27.35 38.90 -11.24
CA GLU A 443 28.22 39.81 -10.49
C GLU A 443 28.55 41.07 -11.29
N GLN A 444 28.81 40.94 -12.59
CA GLN A 444 29.01 42.09 -13.48
C GLN A 444 27.78 43.02 -13.49
N LEU A 445 26.57 42.47 -13.57
CA LEU A 445 25.33 43.26 -13.49
C LEU A 445 25.16 43.94 -12.12
N ARG A 446 25.51 43.25 -11.03
CA ARG A 446 25.52 43.83 -9.67
C ARG A 446 26.46 45.04 -9.58
N ILE A 447 27.67 44.92 -10.13
CA ILE A 447 28.65 46.01 -10.18
C ILE A 447 28.14 47.18 -11.03
N VAL A 448 27.52 46.91 -12.18
CA VAL A 448 26.93 47.96 -13.03
C VAL A 448 25.82 48.72 -12.30
N MET A 449 24.97 48.01 -11.54
CA MET A 449 23.91 48.62 -10.73
C MET A 449 24.49 49.51 -9.62
N GLU A 450 25.49 49.02 -8.87
CA GLU A 450 26.18 49.83 -7.83
C GLU A 450 26.86 51.08 -8.42
N LEU A 451 27.46 50.98 -9.61
CA LEU A 451 28.08 52.11 -10.29
C LEU A 451 27.06 53.14 -10.78
N ALA A 452 25.88 52.69 -11.23
CA ALA A 452 24.81 53.57 -11.67
C ALA A 452 24.13 54.28 -10.50
N GLU A 453 23.92 53.61 -9.38
CA GLU A 453 23.43 54.24 -8.15
C GLU A 453 24.39 55.33 -7.67
N LYS A 454 25.71 55.08 -7.67
CA LYS A 454 26.73 56.10 -7.36
C LYS A 454 26.72 57.31 -8.30
N LYS A 455 26.22 57.15 -9.53
CA LYS A 455 26.10 58.22 -10.53
C LYS A 455 24.70 58.85 -10.58
N GLY A 456 23.76 58.44 -9.73
CA GLY A 456 22.38 58.93 -9.74
C GLY A 456 21.51 58.41 -10.89
N LEU A 457 21.93 57.34 -11.57
CA LEU A 457 21.20 56.69 -12.67
C LEU A 457 20.53 55.37 -12.25
N GLY A 458 20.46 55.09 -10.94
CA GLY A 458 19.95 53.82 -10.41
C GLY A 458 18.52 53.49 -10.86
N ASP A 459 17.60 54.47 -10.80
CA ASP A 459 16.19 54.26 -11.15
C ASP A 459 15.99 53.97 -12.64
N VAL A 460 16.82 54.58 -13.51
CA VAL A 460 16.79 54.33 -14.96
C VAL A 460 17.23 52.90 -15.26
N ILE A 461 18.30 52.43 -14.60
CA ILE A 461 18.77 51.05 -14.79
C ILE A 461 17.78 50.03 -14.21
N LYS A 462 17.15 50.32 -13.06
CA LYS A 462 16.11 49.44 -12.49
C LYS A 462 14.93 49.27 -13.44
N LYS A 463 14.42 50.37 -14.01
CA LYS A 463 13.36 50.31 -15.05
C LYS A 463 13.80 49.51 -16.28
N LEU A 464 15.02 49.74 -16.77
CA LEU A 464 15.56 48.96 -17.90
C LEU A 464 15.69 47.47 -17.56
N PHE A 465 16.02 47.10 -16.31
CA PHE A 465 16.08 45.70 -15.87
C PHE A 465 14.69 45.07 -15.74
N GLU A 466 13.69 45.83 -15.29
CA GLU A 466 12.29 45.40 -15.26
C GLU A 466 11.74 45.22 -16.68
N GLU A 467 12.00 46.16 -17.59
CA GLU A 467 11.63 46.10 -19.01
C GLU A 467 12.31 44.93 -19.74
N ALA A 468 13.57 44.64 -19.42
CA ALA A 468 14.31 43.50 -19.94
C ALA A 468 13.92 42.16 -19.28
N GLY A 469 13.05 42.17 -18.27
CA GLY A 469 12.66 40.97 -17.50
C GLY A 469 13.77 40.39 -16.62
N LEU A 470 14.87 41.12 -16.42
CA LEU A 470 16.02 40.68 -15.60
C LEU A 470 15.76 40.82 -14.10
N GLY A 471 14.82 41.68 -13.69
CA GLY A 471 14.51 41.90 -12.28
C GLY A 471 14.10 40.63 -11.54
N THR A 472 13.21 39.83 -12.14
CA THR A 472 12.74 38.56 -11.55
C THR A 472 13.84 37.49 -11.58
N THR A 473 14.59 37.38 -12.67
CA THR A 473 15.69 36.39 -12.81
C THR A 473 16.87 36.67 -11.87
N MET A 474 17.06 37.92 -11.48
CA MET A 474 18.08 38.35 -10.53
C MET A 474 17.67 38.10 -9.07
N SER A 475 16.38 38.23 -8.78
CA SER A 475 15.79 38.05 -7.45
C SER A 475 15.30 36.62 -7.17
N ASP A 476 15.42 35.71 -8.14
CA ASP A 476 14.99 34.33 -8.01
C ASP A 476 15.74 33.63 -6.85
N PRO A 477 15.02 33.20 -5.78
CA PRO A 477 15.62 32.56 -4.62
C PRO A 477 16.28 31.21 -4.95
N ASP A 478 15.99 30.63 -6.11
CA ASP A 478 16.53 29.34 -6.54
C ASP A 478 18.03 29.38 -6.89
N TYR A 479 18.64 30.58 -6.90
CA TYR A 479 20.07 30.77 -7.16
C TYR A 479 20.72 31.70 -6.14
N THR A 480 20.58 31.37 -4.86
CA THR A 480 21.21 32.11 -3.77
C THR A 480 22.71 31.82 -3.67
N CYS A 481 23.45 32.66 -2.94
CA CYS A 481 24.85 32.37 -2.62
C CYS A 481 25.02 31.04 -1.86
N PHE A 482 23.96 30.58 -1.19
CA PHE A 482 23.91 29.32 -0.47
C PHE A 482 23.96 28.12 -1.40
N ASP A 483 23.38 28.16 -2.60
CA ASP A 483 23.47 27.04 -3.54
C ASP A 483 24.90 26.81 -4.02
N ARG A 484 25.67 27.89 -4.20
CA ARG A 484 27.11 27.77 -4.51
C ARG A 484 27.89 27.24 -3.32
N LEU A 485 27.59 27.68 -2.09
CA LEU A 485 28.24 27.17 -0.89
C LEU A 485 27.90 25.70 -0.65
N TYR A 486 26.67 25.29 -0.94
CA TYR A 486 26.21 23.92 -0.89
C TYR A 486 26.90 23.05 -1.94
N ASP A 487 26.95 23.49 -3.19
CA ASP A 487 27.71 22.80 -4.25
C ASP A 487 29.21 22.72 -3.92
N ASP A 488 29.78 23.74 -3.26
CA ASP A 488 31.17 23.71 -2.82
C ASP A 488 31.40 22.75 -1.65
N ALA A 489 30.47 22.72 -0.69
CA ALA A 489 30.48 21.76 0.41
C ALA A 489 30.39 20.32 -0.12
N LEU A 490 29.47 20.04 -1.06
CA LEU A 490 29.35 18.74 -1.70
C LEU A 490 30.64 18.35 -2.43
N ARG A 491 31.27 19.27 -3.19
CA ARG A 491 32.57 19.00 -3.83
C ARG A 491 33.68 18.70 -2.82
N ARG A 492 33.73 19.41 -1.68
CA ARG A 492 34.71 19.17 -0.62
C ARG A 492 34.49 17.81 0.06
N MET A 493 33.24 17.47 0.35
CA MET A 493 32.86 16.16 0.90
C MET A 493 33.24 15.04 -0.06
N ASP A 494 32.97 15.18 -1.36
CA ASP A 494 33.34 14.18 -2.36
C ASP A 494 34.87 14.04 -2.48
N LYS A 495 35.61 15.16 -2.45
CA LYS A 495 37.08 15.14 -2.42
C LYS A 495 37.61 14.41 -1.18
N GLN A 496 37.04 14.68 -0.01
CA GLN A 496 37.46 14.06 1.25
C GLN A 496 37.16 12.56 1.26
N ARG A 497 35.97 12.16 0.83
CA ARG A 497 35.61 10.74 0.66
C ARG A 497 36.54 10.00 -0.28
N ARG A 498 36.96 10.62 -1.39
CA ARG A 498 37.96 10.04 -2.30
C ARG A 498 39.32 9.87 -1.62
N LEU A 499 39.78 10.86 -0.86
CA LEU A 499 41.05 10.77 -0.13
C LEU A 499 41.01 9.66 0.93
N GLU A 500 39.90 9.52 1.65
CA GLU A 500 39.70 8.44 2.62
C GLU A 500 39.67 7.06 1.98
N TRP A 501 39.01 6.92 0.82
CA TRP A 501 39.01 5.69 0.03
C TRP A 501 40.43 5.23 -0.31
N TYR A 502 41.28 6.15 -0.81
CA TYR A 502 42.68 5.83 -1.09
C TYR A 502 43.50 5.59 0.18
N ARG A 503 43.22 6.30 1.28
CA ARG A 503 43.90 6.11 2.57
C ARG A 503 43.64 4.70 3.14
N LEU A 504 42.47 4.12 2.89
CA LEU A 504 42.13 2.75 3.29
C LEU A 504 42.81 1.67 2.43
N GLY A 505 43.70 2.05 1.51
CA GLY A 505 44.46 1.11 0.67
C GLY A 505 43.71 0.60 -0.55
N ASN A 506 42.54 1.15 -0.87
CA ASN A 506 41.81 0.80 -2.08
C ASN A 506 42.47 1.45 -3.29
N THR A 507 42.96 0.62 -4.22
CA THR A 507 43.65 1.07 -5.45
C THR A 507 42.71 1.25 -6.64
N GLY A 508 41.44 0.85 -6.52
CA GLY A 508 40.42 0.98 -7.57
C GLY A 508 39.67 2.31 -7.56
N GLU A 509 38.91 2.57 -8.63
CA GLU A 509 38.01 3.72 -8.68
C GLU A 509 37.02 3.69 -7.50
N PRO A 510 36.77 4.83 -6.82
CA PRO A 510 35.78 4.90 -5.76
C PRO A 510 34.39 4.53 -6.30
N PRO A 511 33.54 3.86 -5.50
CA PRO A 511 32.24 3.38 -5.95
C PRO A 511 31.37 4.52 -6.51
N PRO A 512 30.52 4.29 -7.53
CA PRO A 512 29.65 5.32 -8.10
C PRO A 512 28.73 6.02 -7.09
N SER A 513 28.45 5.37 -5.95
CA SER A 513 27.69 5.95 -4.83
C SER A 513 28.39 7.13 -4.15
N PHE A 514 29.69 7.33 -4.39
CA PHE A 514 30.47 8.43 -3.83
C PHE A 514 30.25 9.75 -4.57
N LYS A 515 29.72 9.74 -5.81
CA LYS A 515 29.30 10.99 -6.48
C LYS A 515 28.02 11.46 -5.80
N ALA A 516 28.05 12.60 -5.11
CA ALA A 516 26.85 13.19 -4.53
C ALA A 516 25.79 13.39 -5.62
N ARG A 517 24.72 12.59 -5.61
CA ARG A 517 23.59 12.81 -6.52
C ARG A 517 22.97 14.14 -6.14
N ARG A 518 22.95 15.11 -7.06
CA ARG A 518 22.06 16.27 -6.95
C ARG A 518 20.64 15.73 -6.84
N ALA A 519 20.08 15.77 -5.63
CA ALA A 519 18.66 15.58 -5.46
C ALA A 519 17.98 16.80 -6.10
N HIS A 520 17.52 16.65 -7.34
CA HIS A 520 16.62 17.63 -7.94
C HIS A 520 15.33 17.63 -7.10
N PHE A 521 15.22 18.61 -6.20
CA PHE A 521 14.03 18.86 -5.41
C PHE A 521 12.97 19.46 -6.35
N PHE A 522 11.97 18.67 -6.74
CA PHE A 522 10.74 19.17 -7.36
C PHE A 522 9.59 18.87 -6.41
N TRP A 523 9.05 19.90 -5.76
CA TRP A 523 7.98 19.80 -4.77
C TRP A 523 6.63 19.60 -5.49
N LYS A 524 5.87 18.58 -5.12
CA LYS A 524 4.67 18.11 -5.83
C LYS A 524 3.49 18.19 -4.86
N ALA A 525 2.70 19.27 -4.94
CA ALA A 525 1.49 19.44 -4.14
C ALA A 525 0.25 18.96 -4.94
N SER A 526 -0.44 17.95 -4.43
CA SER A 526 -1.65 17.38 -4.99
C SER A 526 -2.86 17.96 -4.25
N PHE A 527 -3.70 18.75 -4.92
CA PHE A 527 -5.04 19.10 -4.42
C PHE A 527 -6.14 18.56 -5.35
N SER A 528 -7.20 18.12 -4.68
CA SER A 528 -8.34 17.31 -5.09
C SER A 528 -9.35 18.08 -5.94
N ARG A 529 -9.97 17.40 -6.92
CA ARG A 529 -11.07 17.90 -7.75
C ARG A 529 -12.39 17.96 -6.94
N CYS A 530 -13.14 19.06 -7.07
CA CYS A 530 -14.60 19.08 -6.88
C CYS A 530 -15.29 19.06 -8.26
N PRO A 531 -16.49 18.46 -8.40
CA PRO A 531 -17.22 18.43 -9.66
C PRO A 531 -17.99 19.75 -9.89
N PRO A 532 -18.24 20.15 -11.16
CA PRO A 532 -18.97 21.38 -11.45
C PRO A 532 -20.49 21.17 -11.32
N SER A 533 -21.15 22.13 -10.67
CA SER A 533 -22.60 22.31 -10.68
C SER A 533 -23.06 22.82 -12.06
N GLU A 534 -24.00 22.11 -12.67
CA GLU A 534 -24.72 22.53 -13.87
C GLU A 534 -25.53 23.81 -13.60
N LEU A 535 -25.18 24.89 -14.29
CA LEU A 535 -26.02 26.07 -14.44
C LEU A 535 -26.74 25.99 -15.78
N HIS A 536 -28.04 25.69 -15.71
CA HIS A 536 -28.97 25.98 -16.79
C HIS A 536 -29.12 27.50 -16.95
N GLY A 537 -28.60 28.03 -18.05
CA GLY A 537 -28.81 29.40 -18.51
C GLY A 537 -29.49 29.42 -19.87
N THR A 538 -30.79 29.69 -19.85
CA THR A 538 -31.67 29.94 -20.99
C THR A 538 -31.44 31.31 -21.65
N LEU A 539 -31.87 31.41 -22.92
CA LEU A 539 -32.06 32.63 -23.75
C LEU A 539 -30.80 33.15 -24.47
N GLY A 540 -30.80 33.52 -25.74
CA GLY A 540 -31.90 33.68 -26.68
C GLY A 540 -31.36 33.94 -28.10
N HIS A 541 -32.17 33.59 -29.10
CA HIS A 541 -31.94 33.93 -30.50
C HIS A 541 -32.06 35.44 -30.71
N GLY A 542 -31.10 36.02 -31.43
CA GLY A 542 -31.09 37.42 -31.82
C GLY A 542 -30.44 37.59 -33.19
N SER A 543 -31.30 37.84 -34.17
CA SER A 543 -31.06 38.07 -35.59
C SER A 543 -29.91 39.03 -35.96
N SER A 544 -29.16 38.61 -36.99
CA SER A 544 -28.95 39.35 -38.25
C SER A 544 -28.97 40.89 -38.16
N MET A 545 -27.78 41.52 -38.16
CA MET A 545 -27.61 42.90 -38.62
C MET A 545 -27.00 42.92 -40.03
N SER A 546 -27.71 43.59 -40.93
CA SER A 546 -27.26 43.96 -42.26
C SER A 546 -26.45 45.27 -42.20
N CYS A 547 -25.38 45.28 -43.00
CA CYS A 547 -24.94 46.37 -43.88
C CYS A 547 -24.67 47.78 -43.32
N ARG A 548 -23.43 48.21 -43.63
CA ARG A 548 -22.86 49.57 -43.85
C ARG A 548 -21.73 49.79 -42.84
N GLY A 549 -20.48 50.04 -43.23
CA GLY A 549 -19.97 50.57 -44.47
C GLY A 549 -18.99 51.69 -44.10
N GLY A 550 -17.81 51.67 -44.69
CA GLY A 550 -16.94 52.84 -44.78
C GLY A 550 -15.65 52.79 -43.94
N GLY A 551 -14.56 53.12 -44.62
CA GLY A 551 -13.50 53.91 -44.00
C GLY A 551 -12.16 53.21 -43.85
N ALA A 552 -11.41 53.14 -44.94
CA ALA A 552 -9.97 52.95 -44.91
C ALA A 552 -9.28 54.08 -44.13
N HIS A 553 -8.27 53.74 -43.32
CA HIS A 553 -7.02 54.50 -43.26
C HIS A 553 -5.90 53.59 -42.74
N ALA A 554 -4.84 53.54 -43.55
CA ALA A 554 -3.57 52.88 -43.30
C ALA A 554 -2.68 53.74 -42.36
N PRO A 555 -1.57 53.17 -41.87
CA PRO A 555 -0.95 53.55 -40.60
C PRO A 555 0.19 54.57 -40.74
N THR A 556 0.56 55.13 -39.60
CA THR A 556 1.94 55.52 -39.26
C THR A 556 2.39 54.74 -38.05
#